data_AF-A0A5N5WX98-F1
#
_entry.id   AF-A0A5N5WX98-F1
#
_cell.length_a   1.000
_cell.length_b   1.000
_cell.length_c   1.000
_cell.angle_alpha   90.00
_cell.angle_beta   90.00
_cell.angle_gamma   90.00
#
_symmetry.space_group_name_H-M   'P 1'
#
loop_
_entity.id
_entity.type
_entity.pdbx_description
1 polymer ?
#
loop_
_entity_poly.entity_id
_entity_poly.type
_entity_poly.pdbx_seq_one_letter_code
_entity_poly.pdbx_strand_id
1 'polypeptide(L)'
;MGGNVNPKIGVFSGTWGDLGCPTPQRIASYALSPNRQRPLAGAGHAAFFNVFRRFRHQILYVAPPFIAAYAAMNWAIERNHYLNSKPGRAEAGGEE
;
A
#
# COMPACT_ATOMS: atom_id res chain seq x y z
N MET A 1 11.39 18.18 -28.55
CA MET A 1 11.72 17.12 -27.57
C MET A 1 12.20 17.82 -26.30
N GLY A 2 11.58 17.49 -25.15
CA GLY A 2 11.80 17.96 -23.77
C GLY A 2 12.68 19.18 -23.51
N GLY A 3 12.09 20.28 -23.01
CA GLY A 3 12.84 21.45 -22.54
C GLY A 3 13.66 21.18 -21.28
N ASN A 4 14.69 22.00 -21.04
CA ASN A 4 15.59 21.87 -19.88
C ASN A 4 14.83 22.06 -18.56
N VAL A 5 15.38 21.50 -17.47
CA VAL A 5 14.78 21.66 -16.13
C VAL A 5 14.74 23.13 -15.74
N ASN A 6 13.53 23.68 -15.63
CA ASN A 6 13.29 25.04 -15.21
C ASN A 6 12.12 25.09 -14.21
N PRO A 7 12.42 25.04 -12.90
CA PRO A 7 11.41 25.11 -11.85
C PRO A 7 10.60 26.41 -11.89
N LYS A 8 11.14 27.50 -12.45
CA LYS A 8 10.45 28.79 -12.57
C LYS A 8 9.35 28.79 -13.62
N ILE A 9 9.40 27.85 -14.57
CA ILE A 9 8.40 27.66 -15.63
C ILE A 9 7.56 26.39 -15.34
N GLY A 10 7.73 25.77 -14.17
CA GLY A 10 6.97 24.57 -13.76
C GLY A 10 7.50 23.26 -14.36
N VAL A 11 8.71 23.26 -14.93
CA VAL A 11 9.36 22.06 -15.47
C VAL A 11 10.34 21.51 -14.44
N PHE A 12 9.93 20.47 -13.71
CA PHE A 12 10.71 19.88 -12.60
C PHE A 12 11.50 18.62 -12.98
N SER A 13 11.33 18.11 -14.20
CA SER A 13 12.09 16.98 -14.73
C SER A 13 12.39 17.24 -16.20
N GLY A 14 13.61 16.95 -16.61
CA GLY A 14 14.03 17.05 -18.01
C GLY A 14 14.15 15.66 -18.63
N THR A 15 15.00 15.55 -19.64
CA THR A 15 15.18 14.33 -20.45
C THR A 15 16.51 13.64 -20.17
N TRP A 16 16.80 12.55 -20.88
CA TRP A 16 18.12 11.90 -20.85
C TRP A 16 19.24 12.93 -21.09
N GLY A 17 20.18 13.01 -20.15
CA GLY A 17 21.27 13.99 -20.18
C GLY A 17 21.00 15.30 -19.43
N ASP A 18 19.73 15.64 -19.15
CA ASP A 18 19.34 16.81 -18.36
C ASP A 18 18.20 16.46 -17.40
N LEU A 19 18.42 15.48 -16.52
CA LEU A 19 17.40 15.05 -15.54
C LEU A 19 17.24 16.03 -14.37
N GLY A 20 18.01 17.11 -14.31
CA GLY A 20 17.98 18.07 -13.21
C GLY A 20 18.68 17.58 -11.92
N CYS A 21 19.56 16.58 -12.03
CA CYS A 21 20.37 16.13 -10.90
C CYS A 21 21.37 17.22 -10.47
N PRO A 22 21.54 17.49 -9.15
CA PRO A 22 22.62 18.35 -8.68
C PRO A 22 23.99 17.77 -9.09
N THR A 23 24.79 18.55 -9.81
CA THR A 23 26.14 18.17 -10.28
C THR A 23 27.21 18.49 -9.23
N PRO A 24 28.29 17.69 -9.10
CA PRO A 24 28.60 16.44 -9.82
C PRO A 24 28.27 15.16 -9.02
N GLN A 25 27.71 14.15 -9.71
CA GLN A 25 27.38 12.85 -9.13
C GLN A 25 28.61 11.92 -9.22
N ARG A 26 29.26 11.64 -8.08
CA ARG A 26 30.48 10.80 -8.00
C ARG A 26 30.16 9.37 -7.56
N ILE A 27 29.28 8.69 -8.29
CA ILE A 27 28.81 7.34 -7.95
C ILE A 27 29.17 6.41 -9.10
N ALA A 28 29.95 5.36 -8.80
CA ALA A 28 30.20 4.27 -9.74
C ALA A 28 29.22 3.12 -9.48
N SER A 29 28.46 2.73 -10.50
CA SER A 29 27.49 1.63 -10.45
C SER A 29 27.96 0.46 -11.29
N TYR A 30 27.90 -0.76 -10.75
CA TYR A 30 28.27 -1.99 -11.44
C TYR A 30 27.05 -2.89 -11.57
N ALA A 31 26.90 -3.52 -12.74
CA ALA A 31 25.82 -4.47 -13.00
C ALA A 31 26.34 -5.68 -13.79
N LEU A 32 25.74 -6.85 -13.56
CA LEU A 32 25.99 -8.06 -14.35
C LEU A 32 24.86 -8.27 -15.35
N SER A 33 25.18 -8.75 -16.56
CA SER A 33 24.17 -9.11 -17.56
C SER A 33 23.15 -10.12 -16.99
N PRO A 34 21.83 -9.92 -17.19
CA PRO A 34 20.79 -10.81 -16.68
C PRO A 34 20.94 -12.27 -17.14
N ASN A 35 21.45 -12.49 -18.36
CA ASN A 35 21.68 -13.83 -18.91
C ASN A 35 22.78 -14.62 -18.17
N ARG A 36 23.57 -13.93 -17.33
CA ARG A 36 24.60 -14.55 -16.48
C ARG A 36 24.17 -14.68 -15.02
N GLN A 37 22.94 -14.30 -14.67
CA GLN A 37 22.39 -14.41 -13.33
C GLN A 37 21.35 -15.53 -13.25
N ARG A 38 21.20 -16.11 -12.06
CA ARG A 38 20.09 -17.02 -11.76
C ARG A 38 18.91 -16.17 -11.26
N PRO A 39 17.80 -16.05 -12.01
CA PRO A 39 16.76 -15.04 -11.75
C PRO A 39 16.04 -15.20 -10.40
N LEU A 40 15.97 -16.41 -9.86
CA LEU A 40 15.32 -16.72 -8.57
C LEU A 40 16.31 -17.27 -7.52
N ALA A 41 17.61 -17.03 -7.69
CA ALA A 41 18.58 -17.48 -6.69
C ALA A 41 18.28 -16.86 -5.32
N GLY A 42 18.19 -17.71 -4.30
CA GLY A 42 17.91 -17.29 -2.92
C GLY A 42 16.47 -16.85 -2.67
N ALA A 43 15.58 -16.89 -3.66
CA ALA A 43 14.20 -16.41 -3.52
C ALA A 43 13.44 -17.13 -2.39
N GLY A 44 13.60 -18.44 -2.20
CA GLY A 44 12.89 -19.15 -1.12
C GLY A 44 13.23 -18.64 0.29
N HIS A 45 14.51 -18.56 0.62
CA HIS A 45 14.97 -18.09 1.94
C HIS A 45 14.78 -16.57 2.08
N ALA A 46 15.18 -15.80 1.07
CA ALA A 46 15.08 -14.35 1.12
C ALA A 46 13.63 -13.84 1.08
N ALA A 47 12.73 -14.49 0.33
CA ALA A 47 11.34 -14.08 0.28
C ALA A 47 10.66 -14.29 1.62
N PHE A 48 10.77 -15.47 2.25
CA PHE A 48 10.06 -15.75 3.49
C PHE A 48 10.44 -14.76 4.61
N PHE A 49 11.75 -14.64 4.91
CA PHE A 49 12.20 -13.79 6.01
C PHE A 49 12.07 -12.29 5.71
N ASN A 50 12.31 -11.85 4.47
CA ASN A 50 12.14 -10.43 4.16
C ASN A 50 10.67 -10.03 4.04
N VAL A 51 9.79 -10.90 3.52
CA VAL A 51 8.36 -10.61 3.45
C VAL A 51 7.79 -10.49 4.85
N PHE A 52 8.09 -11.44 5.75
CA PHE A 52 7.64 -11.34 7.14
C PHE A 52 8.18 -10.08 7.83
N ARG A 53 9.47 -9.78 7.66
CA ARG A 53 10.08 -8.55 8.19
C ARG A 53 9.35 -7.29 7.69
N ARG A 54 8.99 -7.22 6.40
CA ARG A 54 8.25 -6.06 5.85
C ARG A 54 6.81 -6.01 6.36
N PHE A 55 6.14 -7.16 6.43
CA PHE A 55 4.76 -7.28 6.90
C PHE A 55 4.59 -6.82 8.35
N ARG A 56 5.45 -7.28 9.27
CA ARG A 56 5.35 -6.91 10.69
C ARG A 56 5.46 -5.41 10.96
N HIS A 57 6.13 -4.65 10.09
CA HIS A 57 6.27 -3.20 10.24
C HIS A 57 5.04 -2.42 9.76
N GLN A 58 4.15 -3.06 8.99
CA GLN A 58 2.98 -2.43 8.39
C GLN A 58 1.67 -2.95 8.99
N ILE A 59 1.66 -4.18 9.53
CA ILE A 59 0.42 -4.82 9.98
C ILE A 59 -0.30 -4.03 11.08
N LEU A 60 0.40 -3.27 11.91
CA LEU A 60 -0.24 -2.45 12.94
C LEU A 60 -0.91 -1.18 12.40
N TYR A 61 -0.57 -0.74 11.19
CA TYR A 61 -1.30 0.35 10.52
C TYR A 61 -2.51 -0.16 9.74
N VAL A 62 -2.48 -1.44 9.34
CA VAL A 62 -3.47 -2.07 8.48
C VAL A 62 -4.52 -2.83 9.30
N ALA A 63 -4.10 -3.72 10.20
CA ALA A 63 -5.01 -4.60 10.92
C ALA A 63 -6.01 -3.85 11.82
N PRO A 64 -5.64 -2.85 12.64
CA PRO A 64 -6.61 -2.19 13.52
C PRO A 64 -7.81 -1.56 12.80
N PRO A 65 -7.65 -0.74 11.74
CA PRO A 65 -8.80 -0.17 11.06
C PRO A 65 -9.65 -1.24 10.36
N PHE A 66 -9.05 -2.29 9.80
CA PHE A 66 -9.82 -3.37 9.17
C PHE A 66 -10.59 -4.22 10.18
N ILE A 67 -9.99 -4.52 11.33
CA ILE A 67 -10.68 -5.23 12.42
C ILE A 67 -11.85 -4.39 12.93
N ALA A 68 -11.64 -3.10 13.17
CA ALA A 68 -12.70 -2.20 13.62
C ALA A 68 -13.85 -2.10 12.61
N ALA A 69 -13.53 -1.93 11.31
CA ALA A 69 -14.52 -1.89 10.25
C ALA A 69 -15.31 -3.19 10.14
N TYR A 70 -14.63 -4.34 10.23
CA TYR A 70 -15.28 -5.65 10.19
C TYR A 70 -16.20 -5.90 11.39
N ALA A 71 -15.75 -5.52 12.60
CA ALA A 71 -16.56 -5.62 13.81
C ALA A 71 -17.81 -4.74 13.73
N ALA A 72 -17.67 -3.48 13.29
CA ALA A 72 -18.79 -2.56 13.11
C ALA A 72 -19.79 -3.07 12.06
N MET A 73 -19.28 -3.64 10.96
CA MET A 73 -20.11 -4.25 9.92
C MET A 73 -20.90 -5.44 10.45
N ASN A 74 -20.26 -6.38 11.16
CA ASN A 74 -20.95 -7.52 11.75
C ASN A 74 -22.04 -7.09 12.73
N TRP A 75 -21.73 -6.12 13.61
CA TRP A 75 -22.72 -5.54 14.51
C TRP A 75 -23.90 -4.92 13.75
N ALA A 76 -23.64 -4.16 12.68
CA ALA A 76 -24.68 -3.54 11.87
C ALA A 76 -25.57 -4.59 11.18
N ILE A 77 -24.99 -5.68 10.68
CA ILE A 77 -25.72 -6.78 10.05
C ILE A 77 -26.62 -7.48 11.07
N GLU A 78 -26.08 -7.86 12.23
CA GLU A 78 -26.85 -8.52 13.29
C GLU A 78 -27.99 -7.63 13.80
N ARG A 79 -27.71 -6.34 14.03
CA ARG A 79 -28.72 -5.37 14.46
C ARG A 79 -29.80 -5.19 13.40
N ASN A 80 -29.45 -5.12 12.12
CA ASN A 80 -30.41 -5.00 11.03
C ASN A 80 -31.33 -6.24 10.94
N HIS A 81 -30.76 -7.44 11.05
CA HIS A 81 -31.55 -8.68 11.07
C HIS A 81 -32.47 -8.74 12.29
N TYR A 82 -31.99 -8.33 13.46
CA TYR A 82 -32.80 -8.29 14.68
C TYR A 82 -33.99 -7.33 14.54
N LEU A 83 -33.78 -6.10 14.07
CA LEU A 83 -34.85 -5.12 13.89
C LEU A 83 -35.91 -5.59 12.88
N ASN A 84 -35.50 -6.32 11.85
CA ASN A 84 -36.41 -6.90 10.86
C ASN A 84 -37.09 -8.21 11.31
N SER A 85 -36.72 -8.74 12.47
CA SER A 85 -37.31 -9.96 13.04
C SER A 85 -38.63 -9.66 13.78
N LYS A 86 -39.44 -10.71 14.03
CA LYS A 86 -40.68 -10.59 14.80
C LYS A 86 -40.50 -9.95 16.18
N PRO A 87 -39.54 -10.39 17.03
CA PRO A 87 -39.32 -9.74 18.33
C PRO A 87 -38.83 -8.30 18.18
N GLY A 88 -37.96 -8.00 17.20
CA GLY A 88 -37.49 -6.64 16.97
C GLY A 88 -38.58 -5.67 16.50
N ARG A 89 -39.56 -6.15 15.71
CA ARG A 89 -40.75 -5.37 15.35
C ARG A 89 -41.68 -5.12 16.54
N ALA A 90 -41.79 -6.07 17.46
CA ALA A 90 -42.59 -5.91 18.68
C ALA A 90 -41.93 -4.91 19.65
N GLU A 91 -40.60 -4.90 19.73
CA GLU A 91 -39.83 -3.94 20.54
C GLU A 91 -39.83 -2.53 19.93
N ALA A 92 -39.72 -2.40 18.60
CA ALA A 92 -39.77 -1.11 17.91
C ALA A 92 -41.19 -0.52 17.77
N GLY A 93 -42.24 -1.36 17.85
CA GLY A 93 -43.64 -0.95 17.75
C GLY A 93 -44.28 -0.56 19.09
N GLY A 94 -43.53 -0.58 20.20
CA GLY A 94 -44.02 -0.21 21.54
C GLY A 94 -43.77 1.25 21.95
N GLU A 95 -43.20 2.07 21.07
CA GLU A 95 -42.92 3.50 21.31
C GLU A 95 -43.97 4.44 20.69
N GLU A 96 -45.17 3.95 20.34
CA GLU A 96 -46.32 4.77 19.91
C GLU A 96 -47.48 4.73 20.92
#